data_AF-A0A1N6WR48-F1
#
_entry.id   AF-A0A1N6WR48-F1
#
_cell.length_a   1.000
_cell.length_b   1.000
_cell.length_c   1.000
_cell.angle_alpha   90.00
_cell.angle_beta   90.00
_cell.angle_gamma   90.00
#
_symmetry.space_group_name_H-M   'P 1'
#
loop_
_entity.id
_entity.type
_entity.pdbx_description
1 polymer ?
#
loop_
_entity_poly.entity_id
_entity_poly.type
_entity_poly.pdbx_seq_one_letter_code
_entity_poly.pdbx_strand_id
1 'polypeptide(L)'
;MNYPLNILHPQELEVLYKMFNLQKKEDKKQRLELKLSKLLLPAKGLFQKGMDYPEFLNKIAEKNKIKFLKTDSIYEKESTLFVKLFSNNFNNLSETEKKHFLNELQAKGLTKDQVASITALSTIGAAQLSGFGVYLLASSTVGALSSALGVALPFAFYTGMSKVISIAIGPVGLLLAAYPIYRSYKGVNSWDDFKNRSNDHYSLLLKEGGSLVHGNYEHAETVFNYWAGLRIMKIHEKEIEISKNEKSIEELTNKKAKVSLEKIDIDLKIGTFDEKITSEEHEVLFLKRKISEHENKIEALKKEKSGVRGKQMTLDNYIAKMKDEIREKESEIPLLILKIDELKK
;
A
#
# COMPACT_ATOMS: atom_id res chain seq x y z
N MET A 1 14.39 -30.83 7.31
CA MET A 1 14.40 -29.43 7.79
C MET A 1 14.60 -28.41 6.66
N ASN A 2 13.88 -28.52 5.54
CA ASN A 2 14.05 -27.64 4.38
C ASN A 2 13.46 -26.22 4.66
N TYR A 3 12.32 -26.22 5.33
CA TYR A 3 11.81 -25.06 6.05
C TYR A 3 12.42 -25.05 7.47
N PRO A 4 12.87 -23.90 8.03
CA PRO A 4 12.77 -22.52 7.55
C PRO A 4 13.96 -22.02 6.73
N LEU A 5 14.91 -22.87 6.32
CA LEU A 5 16.13 -22.39 5.64
C LEU A 5 15.89 -21.73 4.28
N ASN A 6 14.80 -22.09 3.59
CA ASN A 6 14.46 -21.52 2.28
C ASN A 6 14.04 -20.06 2.31
N ILE A 7 13.63 -19.52 3.46
CA ILE A 7 13.20 -18.12 3.58
C ILE A 7 14.33 -17.17 3.97
N LEU A 8 15.54 -17.71 4.16
CA LEU A 8 16.71 -16.96 4.60
C LEU A 8 17.56 -16.47 3.42
N HIS A 9 18.00 -15.21 3.50
CA HIS A 9 18.96 -14.65 2.56
C HIS A 9 20.36 -15.24 2.78
N PRO A 10 21.24 -15.22 1.76
CA PRO A 10 22.60 -15.78 1.87
C PRO A 10 23.42 -15.26 3.07
N GLN A 11 23.27 -13.99 3.44
CA GLN A 11 23.96 -13.40 4.61
C GLN A 11 23.39 -13.87 5.94
N GLU A 12 22.07 -14.10 6.00
CA GLU A 12 21.40 -14.68 7.19
C GLU A 12 21.82 -16.15 7.37
N LEU A 13 21.97 -16.89 6.26
CA LEU A 13 22.49 -18.26 6.26
C LEU A 13 23.94 -18.34 6.74
N GLU A 14 24.75 -17.30 6.51
CA GLU A 14 26.16 -17.30 6.97
C GLU A 14 26.29 -17.36 8.49
N VAL A 15 25.34 -16.76 9.22
CA VAL A 15 25.27 -16.89 10.68
C VAL A 15 25.07 -18.36 11.07
N LEU A 16 24.13 -19.05 10.42
CA LEU A 16 23.89 -20.48 10.64
C LEU A 16 25.10 -21.33 10.21
N TYR A 17 25.76 -21.01 9.10
CA TYR A 17 26.96 -21.74 8.70
C TYR A 17 28.08 -21.64 9.73
N LYS A 18 28.27 -20.46 10.34
CA LYS A 18 29.20 -20.29 11.45
C LYS A 18 28.74 -21.04 12.71
N MET A 19 27.44 -21.05 13.03
CA MET A 19 26.88 -21.84 14.13
C MET A 19 27.21 -23.34 14.00
N PHE A 20 27.18 -23.89 12.78
CA PHE A 20 27.45 -25.31 12.54
C PHE A 20 28.89 -25.64 12.13
N ASN A 21 29.80 -24.65 12.20
CA ASN A 21 31.19 -24.73 11.74
C ASN A 21 31.31 -25.32 10.30
N LEU A 22 30.44 -24.87 9.40
CA LEU A 22 30.39 -25.33 8.02
C LEU A 22 31.27 -24.43 7.14
N GLN A 23 32.45 -24.93 6.75
CA GLN A 23 33.36 -24.22 5.84
C GLN A 23 32.84 -24.15 4.40
N LYS A 24 33.40 -23.24 3.58
CA LYS A 24 33.07 -22.97 2.14
C LYS A 24 33.20 -24.23 1.27
N LYS A 25 32.19 -25.11 1.32
CA LYS A 25 31.98 -26.25 0.43
C LYS A 25 30.72 -26.02 -0.39
N GLU A 26 30.66 -26.56 -1.61
CA GLU A 26 29.52 -26.39 -2.52
C GLU A 26 28.20 -26.89 -1.90
N ASP A 27 28.27 -27.90 -1.02
CA ASP A 27 27.10 -28.53 -0.39
C ASP A 27 26.81 -28.04 1.06
N LYS A 28 27.03 -26.74 1.32
CA LYS A 28 26.81 -26.16 2.66
C LYS A 28 25.38 -26.28 3.16
N LYS A 29 24.40 -26.06 2.27
CA LYS A 29 22.98 -26.00 2.65
C LYS A 29 22.41 -27.36 3.00
N GLN A 30 22.66 -28.41 2.20
CA GLN A 30 22.14 -29.75 2.52
C GLN A 30 22.79 -30.31 3.79
N ARG A 31 24.08 -30.03 4.01
CA ARG A 31 24.75 -30.36 5.28
C ARG A 31 24.13 -29.65 6.48
N LEU A 32 23.79 -28.36 6.34
CA LEU A 32 23.09 -27.60 7.37
C LEU A 32 21.72 -28.22 7.65
N GLU A 33 20.93 -28.52 6.62
CA GLU A 33 19.61 -29.17 6.74
C GLU A 33 19.70 -30.51 7.47
N LEU A 34 20.69 -31.33 7.13
CA LEU A 34 20.91 -32.63 7.75
C LEU A 34 21.29 -32.47 9.23
N LYS A 35 22.28 -31.61 9.54
CA LYS A 35 22.72 -31.36 10.92
C LYS A 35 21.58 -30.82 11.78
N LEU A 36 20.79 -29.89 11.25
CA LEU A 36 19.60 -29.34 11.92
C LEU A 36 18.54 -30.39 12.20
N SER A 37 18.20 -31.21 11.20
CA SER A 37 17.20 -32.27 11.33
C SER A 37 17.55 -33.32 12.40
N LYS A 38 18.82 -33.41 12.78
CA LYS A 38 19.32 -34.38 13.75
C LYS A 38 19.75 -33.76 15.08
N LEU A 39 19.67 -32.44 15.22
CA LEU A 39 20.24 -31.69 16.34
C LEU A 39 19.62 -32.09 17.70
N LEU A 40 18.30 -32.32 17.70
CA LEU A 40 17.53 -32.73 18.87
C LEU A 40 17.46 -34.25 19.04
N LEU A 41 18.10 -35.04 18.18
CA LEU A 41 18.05 -36.51 18.24
C LEU A 41 19.19 -37.06 19.11
N PRO A 42 18.95 -38.14 19.88
CA PRO A 42 20.02 -38.81 20.61
C PRO A 42 21.07 -39.36 19.64
N ALA A 43 22.31 -39.50 20.11
CA ALA A 43 23.47 -39.94 19.32
C ALA A 43 23.60 -39.22 17.96
N LYS A 44 23.25 -37.92 17.90
CA LYS A 44 23.25 -37.12 16.67
C LYS A 44 22.44 -37.72 15.51
N GLY A 45 21.43 -38.54 15.82
CA GLY A 45 20.60 -39.21 14.81
C GLY A 45 21.38 -40.15 13.88
N LEU A 46 22.45 -40.79 14.37
CA LEU A 46 23.28 -41.75 13.61
C LEU A 46 22.44 -42.85 12.93
N PHE A 47 21.29 -43.22 13.50
CA PHE A 47 20.38 -44.24 12.96
C PHE A 47 18.92 -43.80 12.89
N GLN A 48 18.65 -42.49 12.99
CA GLN A 48 17.30 -41.96 13.00
C GLN A 48 17.06 -41.08 11.77
N LYS A 49 15.82 -41.10 11.28
CA LYS A 49 15.36 -40.17 10.25
C LYS A 49 15.43 -38.74 10.82
N GLY A 50 15.87 -37.81 9.98
CA GLY A 50 15.89 -36.39 10.33
C GLY A 50 14.48 -35.86 10.58
N MET A 51 14.38 -34.99 11.58
CA MET A 51 13.16 -34.32 12.01
C MET A 51 12.71 -33.26 10.99
N ASP A 52 11.40 -33.08 10.88
CA ASP A 52 10.81 -31.93 10.19
C ASP A 52 10.71 -30.70 11.12
N TYR A 53 10.25 -29.58 10.58
CA TYR A 53 10.21 -28.35 11.36
C TYR A 53 9.12 -28.32 12.44
N PRO A 54 7.87 -28.70 12.16
CA PRO A 54 6.86 -28.85 13.20
C PRO A 54 7.28 -29.78 14.35
N GLU A 55 7.88 -30.93 14.06
CA GLU A 55 8.42 -31.86 15.04
C GLU A 55 9.52 -31.19 15.89
N PHE A 56 10.40 -30.40 15.25
CA PHE A 56 11.46 -29.65 15.94
C PHE A 56 10.89 -28.64 16.94
N LEU A 57 9.87 -27.88 16.53
CA LEU A 57 9.18 -26.93 17.42
C LEU A 57 8.52 -27.66 18.60
N ASN A 58 7.80 -28.74 18.34
CA ASN A 58 7.13 -29.53 19.38
C ASN A 58 8.14 -30.07 20.39
N LYS A 59 9.29 -30.57 19.92
CA LYS A 59 10.31 -31.14 20.81
C LYS A 59 11.00 -30.10 21.70
N ILE A 60 11.27 -28.90 21.19
CA ILE A 60 11.75 -27.80 22.04
C ILE A 60 10.66 -27.38 23.04
N ALA A 61 9.41 -27.31 22.60
CA ALA A 61 8.29 -26.93 23.46
C ALA A 61 8.07 -27.94 24.60
N GLU A 62 8.12 -29.24 24.30
CA GLU A 62 8.00 -30.33 25.28
C GLU A 62 9.08 -30.24 26.38
N LYS A 63 10.35 -30.07 25.99
CA LYS A 63 11.46 -29.88 26.95
C LYS A 63 11.18 -28.69 27.88
N ASN A 64 10.64 -27.61 27.34
CA ASN A 64 10.39 -26.37 28.07
C ASN A 64 8.99 -26.32 28.71
N LYS A 65 8.22 -27.41 28.67
CA LYS A 65 6.84 -27.52 29.20
C LYS A 65 5.88 -26.47 28.61
N ILE A 66 6.10 -26.09 27.35
CA ILE A 66 5.30 -25.13 26.60
C ILE A 66 4.24 -25.89 25.81
N LYS A 67 2.97 -25.51 26.01
CA LYS A 67 1.83 -26.04 25.25
C LYS A 67 1.52 -25.13 24.07
N PHE A 68 1.31 -25.75 22.90
CA PHE A 68 0.71 -25.13 21.72
C PHE A 68 -0.78 -25.48 21.64
N LEU A 69 -1.57 -24.61 21.03
CA LEU A 69 -2.93 -24.95 20.63
C LEU A 69 -2.85 -25.80 19.34
N LYS A 70 -3.83 -26.70 19.16
CA LYS A 70 -3.89 -27.55 17.97
C LYS A 70 -4.09 -26.74 16.69
N THR A 71 -4.75 -25.59 16.81
CA THR A 71 -5.08 -24.66 15.72
C THR A 71 -3.95 -23.69 15.39
N ASP A 72 -2.89 -23.62 16.22
CA ASP A 72 -1.80 -22.67 15.99
C ASP A 72 -1.11 -22.93 14.65
N SER A 73 -1.03 -21.89 13.84
CA SER A 73 -0.16 -21.81 12.68
C SER A 73 1.31 -21.97 13.07
N ILE A 74 2.17 -22.29 12.10
CA ILE A 74 3.62 -22.41 12.35
C ILE A 74 4.19 -21.11 12.94
N TYR A 75 3.71 -19.95 12.46
CA TYR A 75 4.14 -18.65 12.99
C TYR A 75 3.69 -18.44 14.44
N GLU A 76 2.44 -18.77 14.78
CA GLU A 76 1.95 -18.64 16.16
C GLU A 76 2.72 -19.56 17.12
N LYS A 77 3.06 -20.78 16.68
CA LYS A 77 3.93 -21.69 17.43
C LYS A 77 5.32 -21.11 17.65
N GLU A 78 5.94 -20.55 16.61
CA GLU A 78 7.25 -19.90 16.71
C GLU A 78 7.21 -18.69 17.64
N SER A 79 6.26 -17.78 17.46
CA SER A 79 6.12 -16.58 18.28
C SER A 79 5.87 -16.93 19.74
N THR A 80 4.96 -17.89 20.00
CA THR A 80 4.68 -18.38 21.35
C THR A 80 5.90 -19.03 21.98
N LEU A 81 6.61 -19.88 21.25
CA LEU A 81 7.81 -20.55 21.73
C LEU A 81 8.92 -19.55 22.01
N PHE A 82 9.16 -18.62 21.07
CA PHE A 82 10.17 -17.56 21.18
C PHE A 82 9.93 -16.70 22.43
N VAL A 83 8.70 -16.20 22.60
CA VAL A 83 8.34 -15.35 23.75
C VAL A 83 8.43 -16.14 25.06
N LYS A 84 7.96 -17.39 25.11
CA LYS A 84 8.02 -18.18 26.36
C LYS A 84 9.43 -18.60 26.74
N LEU A 85 10.27 -18.98 25.78
CA LEU A 85 11.70 -19.24 26.02
C LEU A 85 12.36 -17.99 26.60
N PHE A 86 12.06 -16.84 26.00
CA PHE A 86 12.50 -15.55 26.50
C PHE A 86 12.02 -15.26 27.93
N SER A 87 10.72 -15.36 28.21
CA SER A 87 10.16 -15.11 29.55
C SER A 87 10.75 -16.04 30.59
N ASN A 88 10.92 -17.33 30.28
CA ASN A 88 11.54 -18.30 31.18
C ASN A 88 12.99 -17.89 31.51
N ASN A 89 13.76 -17.53 30.49
CA ASN A 89 15.14 -17.09 30.64
C ASN A 89 15.25 -15.78 31.45
N PHE A 90 14.40 -14.80 31.14
CA PHE A 90 14.35 -13.52 31.82
C PHE A 90 13.96 -13.67 33.30
N ASN A 91 12.98 -14.51 33.60
CA ASN A 91 12.53 -14.73 34.98
C ASN A 91 13.58 -15.43 35.85
N ASN A 92 14.48 -16.21 35.22
CA ASN A 92 15.61 -16.83 35.90
C ASN A 92 16.81 -15.88 36.13
N LEU A 93 16.75 -14.63 35.64
CA LEU A 93 17.73 -13.59 35.98
C LEU A 93 17.48 -13.07 37.39
N SER A 94 18.55 -12.63 38.07
CA SER A 94 18.44 -11.93 39.34
C SER A 94 17.78 -10.55 39.16
N GLU A 95 17.23 -9.98 40.22
CA GLU A 95 16.60 -8.66 40.16
C GLU A 95 17.59 -7.54 39.78
N THR A 96 18.89 -7.70 40.07
CA THR A 96 19.92 -6.75 39.64
C THR A 96 20.20 -6.87 38.15
N GLU A 97 20.22 -8.09 37.61
CA GLU A 97 20.42 -8.36 36.19
C GLU A 97 19.23 -7.86 35.36
N LYS A 98 18.00 -8.10 35.83
CA LYS A 98 16.78 -7.55 35.21
C LYS A 98 16.81 -6.03 35.17
N LYS A 99 17.17 -5.37 36.27
CA LYS A 99 17.25 -3.90 36.32
C LYS A 99 18.35 -3.36 35.42
N HIS A 100 19.52 -3.98 35.40
CA HIS A 100 20.61 -3.58 34.50
C HIS A 100 20.15 -3.66 33.03
N PHE A 101 19.53 -4.77 32.67
CA PHE A 101 18.96 -4.99 31.35
C PHE A 101 17.96 -3.89 30.94
N LEU A 102 16.98 -3.59 31.80
CA LEU A 102 15.96 -2.57 31.51
C LEU A 102 16.56 -1.16 31.45
N ASN A 103 17.53 -0.85 32.32
CA ASN A 103 18.20 0.44 32.35
C ASN A 103 19.07 0.66 31.10
N GLU A 104 19.75 -0.38 30.60
CA GLU A 104 20.52 -0.28 29.37
C GLU A 104 19.62 -0.02 28.16
N LEU A 105 18.44 -0.65 28.11
CA LEU A 105 17.45 -0.38 27.07
C LEU A 105 16.99 1.09 27.10
N GLN A 106 16.72 1.64 28.28
CA GLN A 106 16.37 3.07 28.44
C GLN A 106 17.52 3.99 28.04
N ALA A 107 18.73 3.73 28.54
CA ALA A 107 19.93 4.53 28.26
C ALA A 107 20.28 4.57 26.78
N LYS A 108 19.91 3.53 26.04
CA LYS A 108 20.12 3.49 24.60
C LYS A 108 19.03 4.24 23.82
N GLY A 109 17.90 4.61 24.42
CA GLY A 109 16.90 5.50 23.81
C GLY A 109 15.49 4.93 23.70
N LEU A 110 15.18 3.80 24.35
CA LEU A 110 13.80 3.31 24.43
C LEU A 110 12.97 4.16 25.39
N THR A 111 11.71 4.39 25.04
CA THR A 111 10.76 5.08 25.92
C THR A 111 10.34 4.19 27.10
N LYS A 112 9.81 4.80 28.16
CA LYS A 112 9.29 4.07 29.32
C LYS A 112 8.22 3.06 28.93
N ASP A 113 7.34 3.40 27.98
CA ASP A 113 6.27 2.50 27.52
C ASP A 113 6.81 1.30 26.75
N GLN A 114 7.86 1.50 25.95
CA GLN A 114 8.53 0.43 25.22
C GLN A 114 9.23 -0.54 26.17
N VAL A 115 9.89 -0.02 27.20
CA VAL A 115 10.53 -0.84 28.24
C VAL A 115 9.49 -1.55 29.12
N ALA A 116 8.37 -0.89 29.41
CA ALA A 116 7.24 -1.49 30.12
C ALA A 116 6.64 -2.65 29.30
N SER A 117 6.53 -2.51 27.97
CA SER A 117 6.06 -3.60 27.11
C SER A 117 6.96 -4.83 27.16
N ILE A 118 8.27 -4.66 27.19
CA ILE A 118 9.22 -5.79 27.33
C ILE A 118 9.08 -6.44 28.71
N THR A 119 8.96 -5.61 29.74
CA THR A 119 8.79 -6.07 31.11
C THR A 119 7.49 -6.88 31.23
N ALA A 120 6.37 -6.38 30.71
CA ALA A 120 5.09 -7.07 30.68
C ALA A 120 5.16 -8.40 29.91
N LEU A 121 5.81 -8.44 28.74
CA LEU A 121 6.05 -9.68 27.99
C LEU A 121 6.82 -10.71 28.82
N SER A 122 7.82 -10.25 29.57
CA SER A 122 8.68 -11.12 30.35
C SER A 122 8.03 -11.65 31.63
N THR A 123 7.19 -10.84 32.31
CA THR A 123 6.61 -11.15 33.62
C THR A 123 5.20 -11.73 33.55
N ILE A 124 4.37 -11.23 32.64
CA ILE A 124 2.96 -11.63 32.46
C ILE A 124 2.84 -12.69 31.33
N GLY A 125 3.89 -12.83 30.51
CA GLY A 125 3.93 -13.79 29.41
C GLY A 125 3.15 -13.32 28.18
N ALA A 126 2.75 -14.27 27.33
CA ALA A 126 2.08 -14.02 26.05
C ALA A 126 0.65 -13.43 26.16
N ALA A 127 0.15 -13.11 27.35
CA ALA A 127 -1.21 -12.57 27.53
C ALA A 127 -1.33 -11.07 27.16
N GLN A 128 -0.22 -10.33 27.14
CA GLN A 128 -0.16 -8.92 26.71
C GLN A 128 0.88 -8.72 25.59
N LEU A 129 0.78 -9.55 24.54
CA LEU A 129 1.65 -9.43 23.36
C LEU A 129 1.39 -8.10 22.65
N SER A 130 2.24 -7.10 22.86
CA SER A 130 2.34 -6.00 21.92
C SER A 130 3.26 -6.45 20.77
N GLY A 131 2.81 -6.26 19.52
CA GLY A 131 3.63 -6.61 18.33
C GLY A 131 5.00 -5.93 18.34
N PHE A 132 5.07 -4.72 18.92
CA PHE A 132 6.32 -3.97 19.10
C PHE A 132 7.31 -4.66 20.06
N GLY A 133 6.84 -5.17 21.21
CA GLY A 133 7.74 -5.81 22.16
C GLY A 133 8.32 -7.13 21.63
N VAL A 134 7.51 -7.93 20.92
CA VAL A 134 7.98 -9.15 20.26
C VAL A 134 8.99 -8.83 19.16
N TYR A 135 8.70 -7.80 18.35
CA TYR A 135 9.62 -7.31 17.31
C TYR A 135 10.96 -6.83 17.88
N LEU A 136 10.92 -6.09 18.99
CA LEU A 136 12.13 -5.61 19.65
C LEU A 136 12.97 -6.76 20.22
N LEU A 137 12.35 -7.76 20.85
CA LEU A 137 13.04 -8.95 21.34
C LEU A 137 13.68 -9.74 20.19
N ALA A 138 12.93 -9.92 19.10
CA ALA A 138 13.39 -10.59 17.89
C ALA A 138 14.62 -9.88 17.27
N SER A 139 14.53 -8.58 17.04
CA SER A 139 15.62 -7.76 16.49
C SER A 139 16.85 -7.71 17.38
N SER A 140 16.68 -7.58 18.70
CA SER A 140 17.76 -7.68 19.69
C SER A 140 18.47 -9.03 19.60
N THR A 141 17.70 -10.10 19.50
CA THR A 141 18.21 -11.48 19.44
C THR A 141 19.00 -11.72 18.17
N VAL A 142 18.48 -11.32 17.03
CA VAL A 142 19.16 -11.47 15.73
C VAL A 142 20.43 -10.63 15.68
N GLY A 143 20.38 -9.38 16.15
CA GLY A 143 21.53 -8.47 16.20
C GLY A 143 22.66 -9.00 17.10
N ALA A 144 22.30 -9.52 18.28
CA ALA A 144 23.21 -10.17 19.21
C ALA A 144 23.93 -11.38 18.60
N LEU A 145 23.17 -12.33 18.06
CA LEU A 145 23.73 -13.60 17.56
C LEU A 145 24.57 -13.39 16.29
N SER A 146 24.15 -12.49 15.40
CA SER A 146 24.93 -12.14 14.20
C SER A 146 26.24 -11.43 14.56
N SER A 147 26.19 -10.46 15.48
CA SER A 147 27.37 -9.69 15.91
C SER A 147 28.39 -10.56 16.66
N ALA A 148 27.93 -11.45 17.54
CA ALA A 148 28.80 -12.38 18.27
C ALA A 148 29.59 -13.30 17.32
N LEU A 149 28.98 -13.67 16.19
CA LEU A 149 29.62 -14.47 15.15
C LEU A 149 30.43 -13.65 14.14
N GLY A 150 30.56 -12.34 14.35
CA GLY A 150 31.24 -11.44 13.43
C GLY A 150 30.60 -11.45 12.04
N VAL A 151 29.28 -11.60 11.96
CA VAL A 151 28.51 -11.45 10.73
C VAL A 151 27.75 -10.13 10.82
N ALA A 152 28.19 -9.14 10.04
CA ALA A 152 27.42 -7.91 9.89
C ALA A 152 26.28 -8.16 8.89
N LEU A 153 25.03 -8.03 9.34
CA LEU A 153 23.89 -8.03 8.43
C LEU A 153 23.82 -6.70 7.67
N PRO A 154 23.29 -6.64 6.44
CA PRO A 154 23.19 -5.40 5.68
C PRO A 154 22.37 -4.33 6.39
N PHE A 155 22.67 -3.05 6.12
CA PHE A 155 21.91 -1.92 6.64
C PHE A 155 20.40 -2.02 6.36
N ALA A 156 20.01 -2.59 5.20
CA ALA A 156 18.61 -2.83 4.83
C ALA A 156 17.84 -3.76 5.79
N PHE A 157 18.56 -4.62 6.52
CA PHE A 157 17.98 -5.44 7.58
C PHE A 157 17.55 -4.58 8.79
N TYR A 158 18.21 -3.43 8.97
CA TYR A 158 17.95 -2.46 10.03
C TYR A 158 17.10 -1.28 9.58
N THR A 159 16.80 -1.10 8.29
CA THR A 159 15.99 0.03 7.80
C THR A 159 14.52 -0.06 8.22
N GLY A 160 13.97 -1.27 8.37
CA GLY A 160 12.65 -1.48 9.00
C GLY A 160 12.63 -1.09 10.50
N MET A 161 13.80 -0.90 11.11
CA MET A 161 13.97 -0.50 12.51
C MET A 161 14.02 1.03 12.71
N SER A 162 13.57 1.79 11.71
CA SER A 162 13.73 3.24 11.62
C SER A 162 13.23 3.97 12.88
N LYS A 163 14.22 4.56 13.58
CA LYS A 163 14.19 5.46 14.75
C LYS A 163 14.30 4.86 16.16
N VAL A 164 14.17 3.54 16.37
CA VAL A 164 14.24 2.97 17.75
C VAL A 164 15.25 1.81 17.91
N ILE A 165 15.91 1.31 16.85
CA ILE A 165 16.78 0.11 17.00
C ILE A 165 18.15 0.27 16.31
N SER A 166 18.83 1.40 16.51
CA SER A 166 20.31 1.36 16.59
C SER A 166 20.79 0.78 17.95
N ILE A 167 19.84 0.37 18.79
CA ILE A 167 19.97 0.25 20.24
C ILE A 167 20.28 -1.19 20.70
N ALA A 168 19.87 -2.21 19.97
CA ALA A 168 19.87 -3.59 20.45
C ALA A 168 20.99 -4.51 19.92
N ILE A 169 22.04 -3.95 19.31
CA ILE A 169 23.16 -4.72 18.74
C ILE A 169 24.25 -5.02 19.81
N GLY A 170 23.98 -4.74 21.09
CA GLY A 170 24.94 -4.83 22.21
C GLY A 170 24.74 -6.00 23.21
N PRO A 171 25.48 -6.01 24.34
CA PRO A 171 25.47 -7.06 25.38
C PRO A 171 24.08 -7.43 25.91
N VAL A 172 23.16 -6.47 25.87
CA VAL A 172 21.74 -6.58 26.26
C VAL A 172 20.98 -7.62 25.42
N GLY A 173 21.18 -7.67 24.10
CA GLY A 173 20.54 -8.67 23.25
C GLY A 173 21.07 -10.09 23.50
N LEU A 174 22.34 -10.19 23.91
CA LEU A 174 23.03 -11.43 24.27
C LEU A 174 22.57 -12.00 25.61
N LEU A 175 22.36 -11.12 26.61
CA LEU A 175 21.77 -11.47 27.90
C LEU A 175 20.45 -12.25 27.75
N LEU A 176 19.69 -11.96 26.69
CA LEU A 176 18.36 -12.49 26.46
C LEU A 176 18.30 -13.66 25.46
N ALA A 177 18.95 -13.51 24.31
CA ALA A 177 18.94 -14.51 23.23
C ALA A 177 19.68 -15.79 23.60
N ALA A 178 20.57 -15.65 24.58
CA ALA A 178 21.65 -16.57 24.83
C ALA A 178 21.75 -16.83 26.35
N TYR A 179 20.64 -16.94 27.07
CA TYR A 179 20.66 -17.18 28.52
C TYR A 179 21.57 -18.36 28.99
N PRO A 180 21.63 -19.52 28.29
CA PRO A 180 22.61 -20.56 28.61
C PRO A 180 24.06 -20.08 28.44
N ILE A 181 24.28 -19.23 27.44
CA ILE A 181 25.54 -18.56 27.15
C ILE A 181 25.85 -17.62 28.31
N TYR A 182 24.97 -16.67 28.64
CA TYR A 182 25.12 -15.69 29.72
C TYR A 182 25.43 -16.29 31.10
N ARG A 183 24.81 -17.42 31.48
CA ARG A 183 25.14 -18.11 32.75
C ARG A 183 26.62 -18.51 32.84
N SER A 184 27.28 -18.74 31.70
CA SER A 184 28.72 -19.01 31.60
C SER A 184 29.60 -17.75 31.76
N TYR A 185 29.02 -16.55 31.77
CA TYR A 185 29.69 -15.24 31.86
C TYR A 185 29.28 -14.44 33.10
N LYS A 186 29.09 -15.09 34.26
CA LYS A 186 28.97 -14.35 35.53
C LYS A 186 30.17 -13.39 35.67
N GLY A 187 29.91 -12.08 35.70
CA GLY A 187 30.91 -11.03 35.96
C GLY A 187 31.53 -10.31 34.74
N VAL A 188 30.84 -10.26 33.59
CA VAL A 188 31.27 -9.45 32.43
C VAL A 188 30.63 -8.06 32.49
N ASN A 189 31.46 -7.03 32.68
CA ASN A 189 31.00 -5.65 32.88
C ASN A 189 31.18 -4.76 31.63
N SER A 190 31.75 -5.28 30.53
CA SER A 190 32.06 -4.48 29.33
C SER A 190 31.91 -5.27 28.02
N TRP A 191 31.70 -4.52 26.92
CA TRP A 191 31.57 -5.05 25.55
C TRP A 191 32.83 -5.78 25.07
N ASP A 192 34.01 -5.29 25.41
CA ASP A 192 35.27 -5.88 24.97
C ASP A 192 35.58 -7.17 25.74
N ASP A 193 35.24 -7.23 27.03
CA ASP A 193 35.30 -8.48 27.81
C ASP A 193 34.33 -9.54 27.30
N PHE A 194 33.11 -9.10 26.92
CA PHE A 194 32.13 -9.96 26.30
C PHE A 194 32.66 -10.48 24.95
N LYS A 195 33.14 -9.60 24.05
CA LYS A 195 33.61 -9.98 22.71
C LYS A 195 34.81 -10.94 22.76
N ASN A 196 35.75 -10.70 23.67
CA ASN A 196 36.93 -11.54 23.84
C ASN A 196 36.59 -12.92 24.43
N ARG A 197 35.78 -12.98 25.49
CA ARG A 197 35.37 -14.27 26.09
C ARG A 197 34.34 -15.02 25.23
N SER A 198 33.53 -14.29 24.47
CA SER A 198 32.49 -14.86 23.63
C SER A 198 33.02 -15.58 22.42
N ASN A 199 34.07 -15.10 21.77
CA ASN A 199 34.65 -15.84 20.65
C ASN A 199 35.07 -17.27 21.08
N ASP A 200 35.62 -17.42 22.28
CA ASP A 200 36.04 -18.72 22.82
C ASP A 200 34.85 -19.58 23.29
N HIS A 201 33.93 -19.03 24.10
CA HIS A 201 32.82 -19.79 24.66
C HIS A 201 31.66 -20.03 23.69
N TYR A 202 31.40 -19.10 22.77
CA TYR A 202 30.41 -19.26 21.71
C TYR A 202 30.86 -20.37 20.75
N SER A 203 32.17 -20.46 20.47
CA SER A 203 32.73 -21.62 19.77
C SER A 203 32.55 -22.94 20.52
N LEU A 204 32.54 -22.95 21.86
CA LEU A 204 32.37 -24.15 22.69
C LEU A 204 30.92 -24.67 22.75
N LEU A 205 29.93 -23.77 22.78
CA LEU A 205 28.50 -24.12 22.71
C LEU A 205 28.08 -24.58 21.31
N LEU A 206 28.70 -23.98 20.28
CA LEU A 206 28.50 -24.34 18.89
C LEU A 206 29.35 -25.53 18.44
N LYS A 207 30.44 -25.84 19.14
CA LYS A 207 31.17 -27.10 18.98
C LYS A 207 30.20 -28.24 19.28
N GLU A 208 30.29 -29.29 18.49
CA GLU A 208 29.33 -30.39 18.38
C GLU A 208 29.24 -31.31 19.63
N GLY A 209 29.37 -30.76 20.83
CA GLY A 209 29.23 -31.41 22.13
C GLY A 209 27.77 -31.55 22.54
N GLY A 210 26.99 -32.31 21.77
CA GLY A 210 25.75 -32.87 22.30
C GLY A 210 26.08 -34.05 23.21
N SER A 211 25.37 -34.20 24.34
CA SER A 211 25.42 -35.48 25.05
C SER A 211 24.93 -36.57 24.10
N LEU A 212 25.63 -37.71 24.04
CA LEU A 212 25.24 -38.85 23.21
C LEU A 212 23.81 -39.34 23.54
N VAL A 213 23.25 -38.94 24.68
CA VAL A 213 22.02 -39.47 25.24
C VAL A 213 20.79 -38.61 24.96
N HIS A 214 20.89 -37.27 24.96
CA HIS A 214 19.69 -36.40 24.92
C HIS A 214 19.65 -35.40 23.76
N GLY A 215 20.61 -35.38 22.84
CA GLY A 215 20.68 -34.36 21.78
C GLY A 215 21.11 -32.99 22.31
N ASN A 216 21.38 -32.04 21.41
CA ASN A 216 21.89 -30.71 21.78
C ASN A 216 20.77 -29.66 21.76
N TYR A 217 19.99 -29.61 22.85
CA TYR A 217 18.88 -28.66 22.95
C TYR A 217 19.33 -27.20 23.10
N GLU A 218 20.48 -26.92 23.71
CA GLU A 218 20.97 -25.53 23.87
C GLU A 218 21.33 -24.91 22.50
N HIS A 219 22.02 -25.69 21.67
CA HIS A 219 22.30 -25.30 20.29
C HIS A 219 20.99 -25.18 19.48
N ALA A 220 20.04 -26.09 19.68
CA ALA A 220 18.75 -26.04 18.99
C ALA A 220 17.93 -24.80 19.36
N GLU A 221 17.87 -24.44 20.64
CA GLU A 221 17.19 -23.23 21.12
C GLU A 221 17.87 -21.96 20.58
N THR A 222 19.21 -21.94 20.52
CA THR A 222 19.96 -20.79 19.97
C THR A 222 19.68 -20.58 18.48
N VAL A 223 19.71 -21.67 17.70
CA VAL A 223 19.37 -21.65 16.27
C VAL A 223 17.91 -21.26 16.05
N PHE A 224 17.02 -21.81 16.88
CA PHE A 224 15.60 -21.48 16.86
C PHE A 224 15.38 -19.98 17.10
N ASN A 225 15.96 -19.43 18.16
CA ASN A 225 15.83 -18.03 18.51
C ASN A 225 16.34 -17.12 17.37
N TYR A 226 17.42 -17.51 16.69
CA TYR A 226 17.94 -16.77 15.54
C TYR A 226 16.94 -16.72 14.38
N TRP A 227 16.49 -17.86 13.85
CA TRP A 227 15.58 -17.84 12.69
C TRP A 227 14.18 -17.35 13.05
N ALA A 228 13.71 -17.58 14.29
CA ALA A 228 12.37 -17.19 14.69
C ALA A 228 12.34 -15.68 14.85
N GLY A 229 13.40 -15.10 15.43
CA GLY A 229 13.61 -13.66 15.45
C GLY A 229 13.63 -13.08 14.03
N LEU A 230 14.38 -13.67 13.10
CA LEU A 230 14.40 -13.25 11.69
C LEU A 230 13.00 -13.24 11.07
N ARG A 231 12.23 -14.31 11.27
CA ARG A 231 10.90 -14.46 10.68
C ARG A 231 9.89 -13.48 11.29
N ILE A 232 9.90 -13.30 12.60
CA ILE A 232 9.08 -12.30 13.31
C ILE A 232 9.35 -10.90 12.74
N MET A 233 10.63 -10.52 12.58
CA MET A 233 10.99 -9.21 12.05
C MET A 233 10.47 -8.99 10.62
N LYS A 234 10.67 -9.96 9.73
CA LYS A 234 10.20 -9.88 8.34
C LYS A 234 8.68 -9.78 8.25
N ILE A 235 7.96 -10.52 9.09
CA ILE A 235 6.50 -10.46 9.14
C ILE A 235 6.05 -9.09 9.64
N HIS A 236 6.66 -8.57 10.70
CA HIS A 236 6.32 -7.25 11.23
C HIS A 236 6.55 -6.12 10.22
N GLU A 237 7.65 -6.16 9.45
CA GLU A 237 7.90 -5.20 8.38
C GLU A 237 6.83 -5.27 7.29
N LYS A 238 6.42 -6.48 6.91
CA LYS A 238 5.32 -6.69 5.95
C LYS A 238 3.98 -6.18 6.48
N GLU A 239 3.69 -6.36 7.77
CA GLU A 239 2.48 -5.81 8.41
C GLU A 239 2.46 -4.27 8.35
N ILE A 240 3.61 -3.62 8.61
CA ILE A 240 3.73 -2.15 8.50
C ILE A 240 3.52 -1.70 7.05
N GLU A 241 4.12 -2.40 6.09
CA GLU A 241 3.96 -2.10 4.66
C GLU A 241 2.51 -2.25 4.21
N ILE A 242 1.84 -3.34 4.64
CA ILE A 242 0.41 -3.58 4.38
C ILE A 242 -0.42 -2.44 4.95
N SER A 243 -0.24 -2.08 6.22
CA SER A 243 -1.00 -0.99 6.86
C SER A 243 -0.82 0.36 6.16
N LYS A 244 0.39 0.67 5.70
CA LYS A 244 0.65 1.89 4.91
C LYS A 244 -0.07 1.86 3.57
N ASN A 245 -0.06 0.72 2.89
CA ASN A 245 -0.74 0.54 1.62
C ASN A 245 -2.26 0.61 1.77
N GLU A 246 -2.82 0.03 2.84
CA GLU A 246 -4.26 0.13 3.18
C GLU A 246 -4.71 1.59 3.33
N LYS A 247 -3.96 2.41 4.09
CA LYS A 247 -4.25 3.85 4.21
C LYS A 247 -4.19 4.57 2.87
N SER A 248 -3.21 4.23 2.04
CA SER A 248 -3.08 4.82 0.69
C SER A 248 -4.26 4.43 -0.22
N ILE A 249 -4.74 3.18 -0.10
CA ILE A 249 -5.93 2.70 -0.81
C ILE A 249 -7.19 3.44 -0.34
N GLU A 250 -7.34 3.67 0.96
CA GLU A 250 -8.46 4.43 1.53
C GLU A 250 -8.49 5.87 0.98
N GLU A 251 -7.35 6.56 0.99
CA GLU A 251 -7.22 7.91 0.41
C GLU A 251 -7.57 7.95 -1.07
N LEU A 252 -7.08 7.00 -1.86
CA LEU A 252 -7.39 6.90 -3.29
C LEU A 252 -8.87 6.58 -3.53
N THR A 253 -9.48 5.76 -2.67
CA THR A 253 -10.91 5.43 -2.73
C THR A 253 -11.77 6.67 -2.47
N ASN A 254 -11.41 7.47 -1.48
CA ASN A 254 -12.10 8.74 -1.18
C ASN A 254 -11.95 9.75 -2.33
N LYS A 255 -10.75 9.87 -2.91
CA LYS A 255 -10.53 10.72 -4.09
C LYS A 255 -11.36 10.25 -5.30
N LYS A 256 -11.41 8.94 -5.54
CA LYS A 256 -12.24 8.36 -6.61
C LYS A 256 -13.72 8.67 -6.40
N ALA A 257 -14.24 8.54 -5.18
CA ALA A 257 -15.62 8.88 -4.86
C ALA A 257 -15.93 10.36 -5.13
N LYS A 258 -15.02 11.27 -4.74
CA LYS A 258 -15.16 12.71 -5.02
C LYS A 258 -15.22 12.99 -6.53
N VAL A 259 -14.31 12.43 -7.31
CA VAL A 259 -14.29 12.60 -8.77
C VAL A 259 -15.56 12.05 -9.42
N SER A 260 -16.08 10.91 -8.93
CA SER A 260 -17.36 10.37 -9.42
C SER A 260 -18.54 11.31 -9.16
N LEU A 261 -18.58 11.97 -8.00
CA LEU A 261 -19.62 12.97 -7.70
C LEU A 261 -19.50 14.22 -8.57
N GLU A 262 -18.28 14.72 -8.77
CA GLU A 262 -18.02 15.85 -9.68
C GLU A 262 -18.43 15.52 -11.12
N LYS A 263 -18.18 14.28 -11.58
CA LYS A 263 -18.65 13.83 -12.89
C LYS A 263 -20.18 13.85 -12.99
N ILE A 264 -20.90 13.36 -11.98
CA ILE A 264 -22.37 13.37 -11.97
C ILE A 264 -22.90 14.81 -12.04
N ASP A 265 -22.32 15.74 -11.30
CA ASP A 265 -22.70 17.17 -11.35
C ASP A 265 -22.49 17.77 -12.75
N ILE A 266 -21.37 17.44 -13.41
CA ILE A 266 -21.10 17.87 -14.78
C ILE A 266 -22.11 17.25 -15.76
N ASP A 267 -22.40 15.95 -15.65
CA ASP A 267 -23.35 15.25 -16.51
C ASP A 267 -24.77 15.86 -16.39
N LEU A 268 -25.19 16.23 -15.17
CA LEU A 268 -26.45 16.95 -14.93
C LEU A 268 -26.47 18.34 -15.61
N LYS A 269 -25.37 19.10 -15.49
CA LYS A 269 -25.24 20.41 -16.15
C LYS A 269 -25.31 20.29 -17.66
N ILE A 270 -24.66 19.28 -18.25
CA ILE A 270 -24.74 18.99 -19.68
C ILE A 270 -26.20 18.74 -20.08
N GLY A 271 -26.92 17.88 -19.34
CA GLY A 271 -28.34 17.62 -19.61
C GLY A 271 -29.20 18.89 -19.60
N THR A 272 -28.98 19.80 -18.64
CA THR A 272 -29.71 21.08 -18.61
C THR A 272 -29.35 22.02 -19.78
N PHE A 273 -28.14 21.93 -20.32
CA PHE A 273 -27.76 22.69 -21.51
C PHE A 273 -28.37 22.09 -22.77
N ASP A 274 -28.42 20.77 -22.89
CA ASP A 274 -29.05 20.08 -24.02
C ASP A 274 -30.55 20.40 -24.12
N GLU A 275 -31.26 20.47 -22.98
CA GLU A 275 -32.66 20.91 -22.93
C GLU A 275 -32.84 22.34 -23.43
N LYS A 276 -31.95 23.27 -23.02
CA LYS A 276 -31.98 24.66 -23.49
C LYS A 276 -31.71 24.78 -24.97
N ILE A 277 -30.70 24.07 -25.48
CA ILE A 277 -30.37 24.03 -26.91
C ILE A 277 -31.58 23.54 -27.69
N THR A 278 -32.23 22.46 -27.25
CA THR A 278 -33.43 21.90 -27.91
C THR A 278 -34.56 22.94 -27.96
N SER A 279 -34.79 23.66 -26.86
CA SER A 279 -35.79 24.73 -26.80
C SER A 279 -35.48 25.88 -27.77
N GLU A 280 -34.23 26.33 -27.82
CA GLU A 280 -33.78 27.39 -28.73
C GLU A 280 -33.89 26.95 -30.21
N GLU A 281 -33.56 25.69 -30.52
CA GLU A 281 -33.72 25.13 -31.86
C GLU A 281 -35.19 25.13 -32.31
N HIS A 282 -36.12 24.79 -31.41
CA HIS A 282 -37.56 24.87 -31.69
C HIS A 282 -38.01 26.31 -31.96
N GLU A 283 -37.51 27.29 -31.20
CA GLU A 283 -37.82 28.70 -31.43
C GLU A 283 -37.27 29.21 -32.78
N VAL A 284 -36.04 28.85 -33.12
CA VAL A 284 -35.43 29.18 -34.42
C VAL A 284 -36.25 28.59 -35.57
N LEU A 285 -36.70 27.33 -35.46
CA LEU A 285 -37.55 26.70 -36.47
C LEU A 285 -38.89 27.43 -36.62
N PHE A 286 -39.50 27.83 -35.50
CA PHE A 286 -40.73 28.60 -35.51
C PHE A 286 -40.57 29.97 -36.19
N LEU A 287 -39.50 30.70 -35.85
CA LEU A 287 -39.19 31.99 -36.48
C LEU A 287 -38.90 31.85 -37.98
N LYS A 288 -38.18 30.81 -38.40
CA LYS A 288 -37.95 30.52 -39.83
C LYS A 288 -39.26 30.32 -40.60
N ARG A 289 -40.23 29.59 -40.02
CA ARG A 289 -41.56 29.42 -40.64
C ARG A 289 -42.28 30.75 -40.81
N LYS A 290 -42.30 31.59 -39.76
CA LYS A 290 -42.91 32.93 -39.83
C LYS A 290 -42.26 33.83 -40.88
N ILE A 291 -40.93 33.79 -40.99
CA ILE A 291 -40.20 34.55 -42.03
C ILE A 291 -40.66 34.11 -43.42
N SER A 292 -40.72 32.79 -43.69
CA SER A 292 -41.17 32.26 -44.98
C SER A 292 -42.62 32.65 -45.30
N GLU A 293 -43.53 32.61 -44.32
CA GLU A 293 -44.90 33.09 -44.49
C GLU A 293 -44.97 34.58 -44.85
N HIS A 294 -44.15 35.41 -44.21
CA HIS A 294 -44.07 36.84 -44.52
C HIS A 294 -43.46 37.09 -45.90
N GLU A 295 -42.44 36.34 -46.32
CA GLU A 295 -41.87 36.42 -47.66
C GLU A 295 -42.92 36.13 -48.74
N ASN A 296 -43.71 35.08 -48.57
CA ASN A 296 -44.81 34.73 -49.48
C ASN A 296 -45.87 35.85 -49.57
N LYS A 297 -46.23 36.45 -48.43
CA LYS A 297 -47.15 37.61 -48.39
C LYS A 297 -46.57 38.82 -49.11
N ILE A 298 -45.28 39.11 -48.92
CA ILE A 298 -44.59 40.20 -49.60
C ILE A 298 -44.59 39.96 -51.12
N GLU A 299 -44.35 38.73 -51.57
CA GLU A 299 -44.38 38.40 -53.00
C GLU A 299 -45.79 38.58 -53.60
N ALA A 300 -46.83 38.14 -52.90
CA ALA A 300 -48.22 38.34 -53.30
C ALA A 300 -48.57 39.83 -53.44
N LEU A 301 -48.21 40.65 -52.45
CA LEU A 301 -48.43 42.10 -52.47
C LEU A 301 -47.64 42.79 -53.59
N LYS A 302 -46.42 42.33 -53.90
CA LYS A 302 -45.65 42.84 -55.05
C LYS A 302 -46.36 42.55 -56.37
N LYS A 303 -46.91 41.33 -56.55
CA LYS A 303 -47.69 40.96 -57.74
C LYS A 303 -48.95 41.82 -57.85
N GLU A 304 -49.70 42.00 -56.77
CA GLU A 304 -50.88 42.85 -56.74
C GLU A 304 -50.54 44.31 -57.11
N LYS A 305 -49.50 44.88 -56.50
CA LYS A 305 -49.01 46.23 -56.82
C LYS A 305 -48.66 46.38 -58.30
N SER A 306 -48.01 45.37 -58.90
CA SER A 306 -47.68 45.39 -60.32
C SER A 306 -48.93 45.38 -61.21
N GLY A 307 -49.95 44.60 -60.84
CA GLY A 307 -51.23 44.55 -61.54
C GLY A 307 -51.99 45.87 -61.46
N VAL A 308 -52.03 46.51 -60.28
CA VAL A 308 -52.63 47.84 -60.08
C VAL A 308 -51.89 48.88 -60.93
N ARG A 309 -50.55 48.87 -60.94
CA ARG A 309 -49.75 49.78 -61.77
C ARG A 309 -50.03 49.61 -63.27
N GLY A 310 -50.21 48.36 -63.73
CA GLY A 310 -50.61 48.08 -65.12
C GLY A 310 -51.97 48.68 -65.47
N LYS A 311 -52.97 48.51 -64.59
CA LYS A 311 -54.31 49.13 -64.76
C LYS A 311 -54.23 50.65 -64.80
N GLN A 312 -53.43 51.25 -63.92
CA GLN A 312 -53.22 52.70 -63.89
C GLN A 312 -52.64 53.19 -65.21
N MET A 313 -51.61 52.52 -65.75
CA MET A 313 -51.02 52.89 -67.04
C MET A 313 -52.02 52.81 -68.20
N THR A 314 -52.90 51.80 -68.22
CA THR A 314 -53.98 51.71 -69.22
C THR A 314 -54.97 52.87 -69.10
N LEU A 315 -55.36 53.24 -67.87
CA LEU A 315 -56.24 54.39 -67.62
C LEU A 315 -55.58 55.71 -68.04
N ASP A 316 -54.30 55.90 -67.72
CA ASP A 316 -53.54 57.09 -68.11
C ASP A 316 -53.50 57.23 -69.64
N ASN A 317 -53.29 56.12 -70.38
CA ASN A 317 -53.35 56.11 -71.84
C ASN A 317 -54.74 56.45 -72.38
N TYR A 318 -55.81 55.92 -71.76
CA TYR A 318 -57.18 56.22 -72.16
C TYR A 318 -57.54 57.69 -71.90
N ILE A 319 -57.13 58.24 -70.76
CA ILE A 319 -57.29 59.67 -70.43
C ILE A 319 -56.53 60.54 -71.44
N ALA A 320 -55.30 60.16 -71.82
CA ALA A 320 -54.54 60.88 -72.84
C ALA A 320 -55.27 60.89 -74.18
N LYS A 321 -55.78 59.73 -74.63
CA LYS A 321 -56.56 59.63 -75.87
C LYS A 321 -57.83 60.48 -75.84
N MET A 322 -58.61 60.42 -74.76
CA MET A 322 -59.81 61.26 -74.61
C MET A 322 -59.46 62.76 -74.60
N LYS A 323 -58.34 63.16 -74.00
CA LYS A 323 -57.89 64.57 -74.05
C LYS A 323 -57.55 65.01 -75.46
N ASP A 324 -56.98 64.13 -76.28
CA ASP A 324 -56.69 64.43 -77.68
C ASP A 324 -57.99 64.53 -78.51
N GLU A 325 -58.93 63.60 -78.31
CA GLU A 325 -60.27 63.65 -78.94
C GLU A 325 -61.05 64.92 -78.54
N ILE A 326 -61.00 65.33 -77.27
CA ILE A 326 -61.60 66.59 -76.79
C ILE A 326 -60.95 67.78 -77.50
N ARG A 327 -59.62 67.84 -77.59
CA ARG A 327 -58.91 68.95 -78.27
C ARG A 327 -59.26 69.04 -79.75
N GLU A 328 -59.40 67.90 -80.43
CA GLU A 328 -59.86 67.87 -81.82
C GLU A 328 -61.27 68.45 -81.94
N LYS A 329 -62.21 68.01 -81.10
CA LYS A 329 -63.59 68.54 -81.10
C LYS A 329 -63.67 70.02 -80.73
N GLU A 330 -62.88 70.46 -79.76
CA GLU A 330 -62.76 71.88 -79.39
C GLU A 330 -62.25 72.73 -80.56
N SER A 331 -61.40 72.19 -81.44
CA SER A 331 -60.93 72.88 -82.65
C SER A 331 -61.95 72.91 -83.80
N GLU A 332 -62.83 71.89 -83.88
CA GLU A 332 -63.92 71.82 -84.87
C GLU A 332 -65.07 72.78 -84.54
N ILE A 333 -65.35 73.01 -83.26
CA ILE A 333 -66.47 73.86 -82.81
C ILE A 333 -66.42 75.28 -83.42
N PRO A 334 -65.30 76.03 -83.38
CA PRO A 334 -65.20 77.35 -84.01
C PRO A 334 -65.48 77.32 -85.52
N LEU A 335 -65.02 76.29 -86.23
CA LEU A 335 -65.26 76.13 -87.66
C LEU A 335 -66.73 75.90 -87.97
N LEU A 336 -67.42 75.09 -87.15
CA LEU A 336 -68.86 74.86 -87.28
C LEU A 336 -69.66 76.12 -86.96
N ILE A 337 -69.24 76.90 -85.95
CA ILE A 337 -69.87 78.19 -85.62
C ILE A 337 -69.78 79.16 -86.82
N LEU A 338 -68.59 79.31 -87.43
CA LEU A 338 -68.40 80.12 -88.64
C LEU A 338 -69.33 79.67 -89.79
N LYS A 339 -69.44 78.36 -90.00
CA LYS A 339 -70.29 77.78 -91.05
C LYS A 339 -71.78 78.02 -90.82
N ILE A 340 -72.22 77.98 -89.56
CA ILE A 340 -73.59 78.33 -89.16
C ILE A 340 -73.86 79.82 -89.40
N ASP A 341 -72.90 80.69 -89.09
CA ASP A 341 -73.03 82.14 -89.30
C ASP A 341 -73.07 82.51 -90.79
N GLU A 342 -72.36 81.77 -91.66
CA GLU A 342 -72.45 81.92 -93.12
C GLU A 342 -73.83 81.53 -93.68
N LEU A 343 -74.45 80.46 -93.17
CA LEU A 343 -75.77 79.99 -93.62
C LEU A 343 -76.95 80.87 -93.16
N LYS A 344 -76.71 81.81 -92.23
CA LYS A 344 -77.73 82.74 -91.71
C LYS A 344 -77.78 84.08 -92.46
N LYS A 345 -76.88 84.31 -93.41
CA LYS A 345 -76.94 85.43 -94.37
C LYS A 345 -77.69 85.01 -95.63
#